data_AF-A0A2X4T5Q5-F1
#
_entry.id   AF-A0A2X4T5Q5-F1
#
_cell.length_a   1.000
_cell.length_b   1.000
_cell.length_c   1.000
_cell.angle_alpha   90.00
_cell.angle_beta   90.00
_cell.angle_gamma   90.00
#
_symmetry.space_group_name_H-M   'P 1'
#
loop_
_entity.id
_entity.type
_entity.pdbx_description
1 polymer ?
#
loop_
_entity_poly.entity_id
_entity_poly.type
_entity_poly.pdbx_seq_one_letter_code
_entity_poly.pdbx_strand_id
1 'polypeptide(L)'
;MIPEEKIILKTKNTAKAPENMSAFQIFCTYVLRNKNTWYISLVDVFVYMVRFGMISWLPIYLLTVKYFSKEQMSVAFLFFEWAAIPSTLLAGWLSDKLFKGRRMPLAMICMALIFVCLIGYWKSESLLMVTIFAAIVGCLIYVPQFLASVQTMEIVPSFAVGSAVGLRGFMSYIFGASLGTSLFGVMVDKLGWYGGFYLLMGGIVCCILFCYLSHCGALELERQRHALHNQNSLQLADAQ
;
A
#
# COMPACT_ATOMS: atom_id res chain seq x y z
N MET A 1 -12.13 -29.73 -25.95
CA MET A 1 -11.41 -28.46 -26.15
C MET A 1 -11.51 -27.69 -24.85
N ILE A 2 -10.53 -27.88 -23.97
CA ILE A 2 -10.53 -27.35 -22.60
C ILE A 2 -9.89 -25.96 -22.67
N PRO A 3 -10.50 -24.90 -22.11
CA PRO A 3 -10.05 -23.53 -22.31
C PRO A 3 -8.65 -23.32 -21.73
N GLU A 4 -7.77 -22.72 -22.53
CA GLU A 4 -6.35 -22.45 -22.24
C GLU A 4 -6.14 -21.68 -20.93
N GLU A 5 -7.15 -21.00 -20.40
CA GLU A 5 -7.13 -20.36 -19.07
C GLU A 5 -6.76 -21.29 -17.92
N LYS A 6 -7.18 -22.57 -17.94
CA LYS A 6 -6.83 -23.52 -16.85
C LYS A 6 -5.38 -23.99 -16.92
N ILE A 7 -4.73 -23.90 -18.09
CA ILE A 7 -3.33 -24.27 -18.27
C ILE A 7 -2.43 -23.11 -17.83
N ILE A 8 -2.83 -21.86 -18.07
CA ILE A 8 -2.07 -20.65 -17.69
C ILE A 8 -1.94 -20.50 -16.16
N LEU A 9 -2.94 -20.97 -15.38
CA LEU A 9 -2.86 -20.95 -13.91
C LEU A 9 -1.88 -21.99 -13.31
N LYS A 10 -1.42 -22.98 -14.09
CA LYS A 10 -0.44 -23.97 -13.63
C LYS A 10 1.02 -23.58 -13.91
N THR A 11 1.25 -22.49 -14.64
CA THR A 11 2.58 -22.01 -15.07
C THR A 11 3.00 -20.73 -14.34
N LYS A 12 2.48 -20.48 -13.15
CA LYS A 12 3.00 -19.42 -12.26
C LYS A 12 4.23 -19.96 -11.52
N ASN A 13 5.34 -20.10 -12.24
CA ASN A 13 6.71 -20.30 -11.74
C ASN A 13 6.79 -20.88 -10.31
N THR A 14 6.64 -22.19 -10.17
CA THR A 14 7.27 -22.94 -9.08
C THR A 14 8.77 -22.94 -9.34
N ALA A 15 9.41 -21.78 -9.17
CA ALA A 15 10.85 -21.72 -8.94
C ALA A 15 11.08 -22.56 -7.68
N LYS A 16 11.58 -23.79 -7.84
CA LYS A 16 11.93 -24.65 -6.72
C LYS A 16 12.85 -23.84 -5.81
N ALA A 17 12.56 -23.84 -4.50
CA ALA A 17 13.51 -23.31 -3.53
C ALA A 17 14.86 -23.99 -3.79
N PRO A 18 15.97 -23.25 -3.93
CA PRO A 18 17.27 -23.87 -4.14
C PRO A 18 17.52 -24.88 -3.01
N GLU A 19 17.69 -26.16 -3.37
CA GLU A 19 17.68 -27.32 -2.45
C GLU A 19 18.72 -27.24 -1.31
N ASN A 20 19.63 -26.24 -1.34
CA ASN A 20 20.75 -26.09 -0.41
C ASN A 20 20.85 -24.70 0.27
N MET A 21 19.82 -23.84 0.24
CA MET A 21 19.91 -22.52 0.89
C MET A 21 19.12 -22.45 2.20
N SER A 22 19.77 -21.94 3.24
CA SER A 22 19.11 -21.59 4.51
C SER A 22 18.10 -20.46 4.30
N ALA A 23 17.01 -20.43 5.09
CA ALA A 23 16.01 -19.37 5.07
C ALA A 23 16.62 -17.96 5.22
N PHE A 24 17.70 -17.84 6.00
CA PHE A 24 18.43 -16.57 6.16
C PHE A 24 19.20 -16.16 4.89
N GLN A 25 19.80 -17.13 4.20
CA GLN A 25 20.49 -16.86 2.93
C GLN A 25 19.49 -16.48 1.83
N ILE A 26 18.32 -17.13 1.80
CA ILE A 26 17.22 -16.78 0.90
C ILE A 26 16.77 -15.34 1.17
N PHE A 27 16.58 -14.99 2.44
CA PHE A 27 16.21 -13.64 2.85
C PHE A 27 17.24 -12.58 2.43
N CYS A 28 18.51 -12.76 2.79
CA CYS A 28 19.55 -11.78 2.45
C CYS A 28 19.77 -11.65 0.94
N THR A 29 19.73 -12.77 0.21
CA THR A 29 20.07 -12.78 -1.22
C THR A 29 18.90 -12.34 -2.11
N TYR A 30 17.68 -12.80 -1.82
CA TYR A 30 16.51 -12.57 -2.69
C TYR A 30 15.59 -11.46 -2.20
N VAL A 31 15.58 -11.15 -0.90
CA VAL A 31 14.69 -10.15 -0.31
C VAL A 31 15.43 -8.84 -0.07
N LEU A 32 16.50 -8.86 0.75
CA LEU A 32 17.23 -7.63 1.12
C LEU A 32 18.00 -7.01 -0.05
N ARG A 33 18.50 -7.82 -0.98
CA ARG A 33 19.27 -7.33 -2.14
C ARG A 33 18.37 -6.83 -3.28
N ASN A 34 17.07 -7.09 -3.22
CA ASN A 34 16.12 -6.72 -4.27
C ASN A 34 15.58 -5.30 -4.04
N LYS A 35 15.92 -4.39 -4.96
CA LYS A 35 15.51 -2.97 -4.91
C LYS A 35 13.99 -2.80 -4.92
N ASN A 36 13.26 -3.67 -5.63
CA ASN A 36 11.80 -3.57 -5.73
C ASN A 36 11.09 -3.97 -4.43
N THR A 37 11.67 -4.91 -3.68
CA THR A 37 11.20 -5.26 -2.34
C THR A 37 11.30 -4.06 -1.40
N TRP A 38 12.41 -3.31 -1.47
CA TRP A 38 12.59 -2.09 -0.68
C TRP A 38 11.59 -1.00 -1.06
N TYR A 39 11.35 -0.76 -2.36
CA TYR A 39 10.37 0.24 -2.77
C TYR A 39 8.97 -0.07 -2.23
N ILE A 40 8.51 -1.33 -2.30
CA ILE A 40 7.21 -1.71 -1.76
C ILE A 40 7.18 -1.68 -0.23
N SER A 41 8.29 -2.03 0.43
CA SER A 41 8.40 -1.92 1.88
C SER A 41 8.30 -0.47 2.34
N LEU A 42 8.93 0.46 1.63
CA LEU A 42 8.83 1.89 1.90
C LEU A 42 7.42 2.44 1.59
N VAL A 43 6.79 2.02 0.50
CA VAL A 43 5.36 2.33 0.25
C VAL A 43 4.53 1.95 1.47
N ASP A 44 4.69 0.71 1.95
CA ASP A 44 3.90 0.20 3.06
C ASP A 44 4.17 0.95 4.37
N VAL A 45 5.42 1.38 4.62
CA VAL A 45 5.77 2.25 5.76
C VAL A 45 4.95 3.54 5.74
N PHE A 46 4.89 4.24 4.61
CA PHE A 46 4.14 5.51 4.54
C PHE A 46 2.63 5.29 4.56
N VAL A 47 2.11 4.23 3.92
CA VAL A 47 0.69 3.87 4.02
C VAL A 47 0.31 3.58 5.47
N TYR A 48 1.14 2.82 6.20
CA TYR A 48 0.93 2.54 7.62
C TYR A 48 1.04 3.80 8.46
N MET A 49 1.98 4.70 8.16
CA MET A 49 2.11 5.97 8.85
C MET A 49 0.83 6.80 8.75
N VAL A 50 0.28 6.94 7.54
CA VAL A 50 -0.98 7.67 7.35
C VAL A 50 -2.13 6.92 8.02
N ARG A 51 -2.14 5.58 7.96
CA ARG A 51 -3.22 4.76 8.54
C ARG A 51 -3.27 4.89 10.05
N PHE A 52 -2.16 4.59 10.72
CA PHE A 52 -2.09 4.66 12.16
C PHE A 52 -2.22 6.10 12.65
N GLY A 53 -1.66 7.07 11.92
CA GLY A 53 -1.85 8.49 12.25
C GLY A 53 -3.32 8.90 12.16
N MET A 54 -4.04 8.54 11.10
CA MET A 54 -5.47 8.84 11.03
C MET A 54 -6.25 8.11 12.11
N ILE A 55 -6.05 6.80 12.31
CA ILE A 55 -6.80 6.02 13.30
C ILE A 55 -6.59 6.56 14.73
N SER A 56 -5.36 6.90 15.11
CA SER A 56 -5.07 7.37 16.47
C SER A 56 -5.55 8.80 16.71
N TRP A 57 -5.42 9.67 15.71
CA TRP A 57 -5.65 11.11 15.90
C TRP A 57 -7.02 11.59 15.45
N LEU A 58 -7.71 10.87 14.56
CA LEU A 58 -9.06 11.23 14.10
C LEU A 58 -10.05 11.40 15.26
N PRO A 59 -10.18 10.46 16.23
CA PRO A 59 -11.10 10.64 17.36
C PRO A 59 -10.74 11.85 18.21
N ILE A 60 -9.45 12.05 18.47
CA ILE A 60 -8.95 13.13 19.31
C ILE A 60 -9.24 14.48 18.66
N TYR A 61 -8.98 14.61 17.36
CA TYR A 61 -9.24 15.84 16.62
C TYR A 61 -10.75 16.18 16.56
N LEU A 62 -11.60 15.17 16.33
CA LEU A 62 -13.06 15.37 16.31
C LEU A 62 -13.60 15.85 17.67
N LEU A 63 -13.07 15.33 18.77
CA LEU A 63 -13.46 15.74 20.12
C LEU A 63 -12.89 17.10 20.53
N THR A 64 -11.61 17.36 20.24
CA THR A 64 -10.88 18.51 20.80
C THR A 64 -10.96 19.77 19.96
N VAL A 65 -10.94 19.65 18.63
CA VAL A 65 -10.92 20.79 17.70
C VAL A 65 -12.30 21.05 17.12
N LYS A 66 -13.03 19.98 16.80
CA LYS A 66 -14.38 20.09 16.21
C LYS A 66 -15.50 20.05 17.24
N TYR A 67 -15.17 19.81 18.53
CA TYR A 67 -16.10 19.80 19.66
C TYR A 67 -17.31 18.86 19.47
N PHE A 68 -17.12 17.73 18.80
CA PHE A 68 -18.19 16.75 18.62
C PHE A 68 -18.51 16.03 19.93
N SER A 69 -19.74 15.53 20.05
CA SER A 69 -20.10 14.65 21.16
C SER A 69 -19.39 13.29 21.03
N LYS A 70 -19.25 12.57 22.15
CA LYS A 70 -18.65 11.23 22.15
C LYS A 70 -19.44 10.25 21.27
N GLU A 71 -20.76 10.39 21.24
CA GLU A 71 -21.66 9.57 20.42
C GLU A 71 -21.43 9.84 18.93
N GLN A 72 -21.39 11.12 18.53
CA GLN A 72 -21.15 11.51 17.14
C GLN A 72 -19.77 11.06 16.64
N MET A 73 -18.74 11.22 17.45
CA MET A 73 -17.39 10.73 17.14
C MET A 73 -17.38 9.20 16.98
N SER A 74 -18.03 8.46 17.88
CA SER A 74 -18.07 6.99 17.82
C SER A 74 -18.77 6.50 16.55
N VAL A 75 -19.87 7.14 16.16
CA VAL A 75 -20.58 6.84 14.90
C VAL A 75 -19.70 7.17 13.70
N ALA A 76 -19.02 8.32 13.68
CA ALA A 76 -18.11 8.69 12.60
C ALA A 76 -16.93 7.69 12.47
N PHE A 77 -16.37 7.26 13.59
CA PHE A 77 -15.30 6.26 13.63
C PHE A 77 -15.79 4.88 13.16
N LEU A 78 -17.02 4.50 13.52
CA LEU A 78 -17.65 3.28 13.03
C LEU A 78 -17.78 3.29 11.50
N PHE A 79 -18.28 4.40 10.93
CA PHE A 79 -18.35 4.54 9.46
C PHE A 79 -16.96 4.57 8.81
N PHE A 80 -15.98 5.19 9.44
CA PHE A 80 -14.59 5.22 8.97
C PHE A 80 -14.02 3.79 8.80
N GLU A 81 -14.18 2.92 9.80
CA GLU A 81 -13.67 1.55 9.75
C GLU A 81 -14.55 0.63 8.87
N TRP A 82 -15.87 0.74 8.96
CA TRP A 82 -16.78 -0.12 8.18
C TRP A 82 -16.77 0.20 6.68
N ALA A 83 -16.53 1.46 6.30
CA ALA A 83 -16.41 1.84 4.89
C ALA A 83 -15.17 1.24 4.21
N ALA A 84 -14.15 0.84 4.97
CA ALA A 84 -12.94 0.23 4.44
C ALA A 84 -13.18 -1.14 3.76
N ILE A 85 -14.08 -1.95 4.31
CA ILE A 85 -14.36 -3.30 3.82
C ILE A 85 -14.90 -3.29 2.37
N PRO A 86 -16.03 -2.61 2.06
CA PRO A 86 -16.54 -2.59 0.69
C PRO A 86 -15.57 -1.88 -0.26
N SER A 87 -14.83 -0.88 0.22
CA SER A 87 -13.84 -0.16 -0.56
C SER A 87 -12.71 -1.05 -1.07
N THR A 88 -12.11 -1.85 -0.17
CA THR A 88 -11.01 -2.75 -0.55
C THR A 88 -11.45 -3.81 -1.55
N LEU A 89 -12.67 -4.32 -1.40
CA LEU A 89 -13.25 -5.27 -2.36
C LEU A 89 -13.45 -4.63 -3.74
N LEU A 90 -14.04 -3.42 -3.79
CA LEU A 90 -14.24 -2.67 -5.02
C LEU A 90 -12.92 -2.28 -5.67
N ALA A 91 -11.90 -1.93 -4.88
CA ALA A 91 -10.59 -1.56 -5.38
C ALA A 91 -9.86 -2.73 -6.03
N GLY A 92 -10.02 -3.96 -5.52
CA GLY A 92 -9.50 -5.17 -6.19
C GLY A 92 -10.10 -5.31 -7.60
N TRP A 93 -11.43 -5.24 -7.70
CA TRP A 93 -12.12 -5.30 -8.99
C TRP A 93 -11.74 -4.15 -9.93
N LEU A 94 -11.63 -2.92 -9.40
CA LEU A 94 -11.27 -1.74 -10.18
C LEU A 94 -9.82 -1.81 -10.68
N SER A 95 -8.89 -2.30 -9.85
CA SER A 95 -7.49 -2.53 -10.24
C SER A 95 -7.41 -3.48 -11.43
N ASP A 96 -8.15 -4.58 -11.36
CA ASP A 96 -8.07 -5.63 -12.38
C ASP A 96 -8.75 -5.20 -13.68
N LYS A 97 -9.91 -4.53 -13.61
CA LYS A 97 -10.68 -4.13 -14.80
C LYS A 97 -10.18 -2.84 -15.45
N LEU A 98 -9.85 -1.81 -14.66
CA LEU A 98 -9.51 -0.48 -15.19
C LEU A 98 -8.01 -0.35 -15.52
N PHE A 99 -7.14 -0.97 -14.71
CA PHE A 99 -5.69 -0.82 -14.85
C PHE A 99 -5.00 -2.03 -15.50
N LYS A 100 -5.76 -2.98 -16.05
CA LYS A 100 -5.25 -4.15 -16.76
C LYS A 100 -4.21 -4.93 -15.94
N GLY A 101 -4.43 -5.03 -14.63
CA GLY A 101 -3.52 -5.70 -13.68
C GLY A 101 -2.40 -4.83 -13.09
N ARG A 102 -2.27 -3.55 -13.48
CA ARG A 102 -1.29 -2.63 -12.87
C ARG A 102 -1.81 -2.06 -11.55
N ARG A 103 -1.23 -2.49 -10.44
CA ARG A 103 -1.73 -2.17 -9.08
C ARG A 103 -1.28 -0.81 -8.54
N MET A 104 -0.03 -0.44 -8.78
CA MET A 104 0.54 0.81 -8.24
C MET A 104 -0.15 2.10 -8.74
N PRO A 105 -0.63 2.20 -10.00
CA PRO A 105 -1.38 3.37 -10.46
C PRO A 105 -2.66 3.65 -9.66
N LEU A 106 -3.43 2.61 -9.32
CA LEU A 106 -4.62 2.77 -8.48
C LEU A 106 -4.24 3.24 -7.08
N ALA A 107 -3.18 2.68 -6.48
CA ALA A 107 -2.68 3.11 -5.18
C ALA A 107 -2.28 4.60 -5.18
N MET A 108 -1.64 5.11 -6.24
CA MET A 108 -1.29 6.53 -6.36
C MET A 108 -2.53 7.43 -6.42
N ILE A 109 -3.57 7.04 -7.17
CA ILE A 109 -4.82 7.80 -7.24
C ILE A 109 -5.51 7.83 -5.88
N CYS A 110 -5.58 6.70 -5.18
CA CYS A 110 -6.13 6.65 -3.82
C CYS A 110 -5.37 7.55 -2.86
N MET A 111 -4.03 7.53 -2.89
CA MET A 111 -3.21 8.42 -2.05
C MET A 111 -3.39 9.90 -2.39
N ALA A 112 -3.51 10.25 -3.68
CA ALA A 112 -3.80 11.62 -4.09
C ALA A 112 -5.19 12.09 -3.63
N LEU A 113 -6.21 11.22 -3.69
CA LEU A 113 -7.54 11.51 -3.16
C LEU A 113 -7.51 11.71 -1.64
N ILE A 114 -6.78 10.85 -0.90
CA ILE A 114 -6.59 11.01 0.55
C ILE A 114 -5.95 12.37 0.87
N PHE A 115 -4.96 12.81 0.09
CA PHE A 115 -4.34 14.12 0.26
C PHE A 115 -5.36 15.27 0.15
N VAL A 116 -6.20 15.25 -0.88
CA VAL A 116 -7.26 16.26 -1.08
C VAL A 116 -8.30 16.20 0.05
N CYS A 117 -8.72 15.00 0.44
CA CYS A 117 -9.67 14.82 1.54
C CYS A 117 -9.11 15.28 2.88
N LEU A 118 -7.80 15.15 3.12
CA LEU A 118 -7.14 15.68 4.33
C LEU A 118 -7.16 17.21 4.36
N ILE A 119 -6.93 17.86 3.22
CA ILE A 119 -7.05 19.32 3.13
C ILE A 119 -8.51 19.75 3.37
N GLY A 120 -9.47 19.03 2.78
CA GLY A 120 -10.90 19.26 3.00
C GLY A 120 -11.31 19.08 4.46
N TYR A 121 -10.80 18.04 5.12
CA TYR A 121 -10.99 17.77 6.54
C TYR A 121 -10.45 18.91 7.43
N TRP A 122 -9.28 19.43 7.09
CA TRP A 122 -8.64 20.51 7.83
C TRP A 122 -9.35 21.86 7.63
N LYS A 123 -9.78 22.18 6.40
CA LYS A 123 -10.43 23.46 6.06
C LYS A 123 -11.93 23.51 6.36
N SER A 124 -12.60 22.36 6.46
CA SER A 124 -14.05 22.32 6.67
C SER A 124 -14.44 22.54 8.13
N GLU A 125 -15.38 23.44 8.40
CA GLU A 125 -15.96 23.65 9.73
C GLU A 125 -17.30 22.91 9.92
N SER A 126 -17.92 22.45 8.83
CA SER A 126 -19.19 21.73 8.88
C SER A 126 -19.02 20.27 9.30
N LEU A 127 -19.83 19.86 10.29
CA LEU A 127 -19.91 18.50 10.85
C LEU A 127 -20.04 17.41 9.77
N LEU A 128 -20.97 17.62 8.84
CA LEU A 128 -21.24 16.66 7.76
C LEU A 128 -20.03 16.51 6.83
N MET A 129 -19.42 17.62 6.42
CA MET A 129 -18.28 17.61 5.52
C MET A 129 -17.05 16.95 6.15
N VAL A 130 -16.75 17.27 7.41
CA VAL A 130 -15.64 16.64 8.16
C VAL A 130 -15.84 15.12 8.27
N THR A 131 -17.06 14.69 8.54
CA THR A 131 -17.42 13.26 8.67
C THR A 131 -17.29 12.54 7.32
N ILE A 132 -17.77 13.16 6.23
CA ILE A 132 -17.66 12.60 4.87
C ILE A 132 -16.19 12.49 4.46
N PHE A 133 -15.38 13.54 4.65
CA PHE A 133 -13.95 13.48 4.32
C PHE A 133 -13.21 12.43 5.15
N ALA A 134 -13.50 12.33 6.46
CA ALA A 134 -12.94 11.27 7.30
C ALA A 134 -13.33 9.89 6.79
N ALA A 135 -14.61 9.65 6.49
CA ALA A 135 -15.10 8.38 5.97
C ALA A 135 -14.44 8.02 4.63
N ILE A 136 -14.25 8.98 3.73
CA ILE A 136 -13.53 8.76 2.46
C ILE A 136 -12.06 8.41 2.71
N VAL A 137 -11.38 9.08 3.65
CA VAL A 137 -10.00 8.74 4.01
C VAL A 137 -9.93 7.31 4.56
N GLY A 138 -10.82 6.92 5.48
CA GLY A 138 -10.88 5.56 6.03
C GLY A 138 -11.18 4.50 4.99
N CYS A 139 -12.10 4.81 4.08
CA CYS A 139 -12.43 3.98 2.93
C CYS A 139 -11.21 3.75 2.02
N LEU A 140 -10.46 4.80 1.69
CA LEU A 140 -9.38 4.74 0.70
C LEU A 140 -8.06 4.24 1.26
N ILE A 141 -7.78 4.37 2.57
CA ILE A 141 -6.44 4.10 3.12
C ILE A 141 -6.05 2.63 3.09
N TYR A 142 -7.04 1.74 3.13
CA TYR A 142 -6.81 0.29 3.07
C TYR A 142 -6.51 -0.19 1.65
N VAL A 143 -6.94 0.54 0.62
CA VAL A 143 -6.70 0.20 -0.79
C VAL A 143 -5.21 0.14 -1.13
N PRO A 144 -4.39 1.19 -0.91
CA PRO A 144 -2.96 1.14 -1.23
C PRO A 144 -2.22 0.10 -0.38
N GLN A 145 -2.65 -0.15 0.86
CA GLN A 145 -2.09 -1.21 1.71
C GLN A 145 -2.34 -2.60 1.13
N PHE A 146 -3.56 -2.85 0.65
CA PHE A 146 -3.91 -4.10 -0.01
C PHE A 146 -3.09 -4.26 -1.30
N LEU A 147 -3.07 -3.24 -2.17
CA LEU A 147 -2.36 -3.28 -3.45
C LEU A 147 -0.84 -3.46 -3.28
N ALA A 148 -0.23 -2.82 -2.27
CA ALA A 148 1.18 -3.04 -1.91
C ALA A 148 1.45 -4.50 -1.54
N SER A 149 0.54 -5.11 -0.75
CA SER A 149 0.65 -6.52 -0.36
C SER A 149 0.60 -7.44 -1.58
N VAL A 150 -0.31 -7.21 -2.52
CA VAL A 150 -0.39 -8.06 -3.71
C VAL A 150 0.81 -7.82 -4.64
N GLN A 151 1.29 -6.58 -4.77
CA GLN A 151 2.50 -6.28 -5.55
C GLN A 151 3.73 -7.03 -5.02
N THR A 152 3.90 -7.14 -3.69
CA THR A 152 5.00 -7.93 -3.10
C THR A 152 4.97 -9.39 -3.58
N MET A 153 3.78 -9.97 -3.70
CA MET A 153 3.61 -11.36 -4.15
C MET A 153 3.94 -11.55 -5.64
N GLU A 154 3.95 -10.49 -6.44
CA GLU A 154 4.26 -10.54 -7.87
C GLU A 154 5.72 -10.28 -8.21
N ILE A 155 6.43 -9.55 -7.35
CA ILE A 155 7.83 -9.18 -7.56
C ILE A 155 8.81 -10.18 -6.93
N VAL A 156 8.38 -10.96 -5.93
CA VAL A 156 9.22 -11.91 -5.20
C VAL A 156 8.83 -13.34 -5.58
N PRO A 157 9.79 -14.26 -5.76
CA PRO A 157 9.47 -15.66 -6.05
C PRO A 157 8.72 -16.30 -4.88
N SER A 158 7.84 -17.26 -5.19
CA SER A 158 6.91 -17.88 -4.25
C SER A 158 7.55 -18.40 -2.95
N PHE A 159 8.78 -18.92 -3.02
CA PHE A 159 9.53 -19.40 -1.85
C PHE A 159 10.04 -18.29 -0.92
N ALA A 160 10.20 -17.06 -1.41
CA ALA A 160 10.68 -15.91 -0.63
C ALA A 160 9.57 -14.89 -0.32
N VAL A 161 8.34 -15.09 -0.80
CA VAL A 161 7.19 -14.20 -0.55
C VAL A 161 6.96 -14.03 0.95
N GLY A 162 7.01 -15.11 1.74
CA GLY A 162 6.83 -15.04 3.19
C GLY A 162 7.83 -14.11 3.87
N SER A 163 9.12 -14.22 3.52
CA SER A 163 10.17 -13.37 4.08
C SER A 163 10.08 -11.91 3.62
N ALA A 164 9.66 -11.68 2.37
CA ALA A 164 9.43 -10.32 1.86
C ALA A 164 8.22 -9.64 2.52
N VAL A 165 7.12 -10.37 2.72
CA VAL A 165 5.96 -9.88 3.47
C VAL A 165 6.34 -9.62 4.93
N GLY A 166 7.18 -10.48 5.53
CA GLY A 166 7.70 -10.28 6.88
C GLY A 166 8.54 -9.02 7.02
N LEU A 167 9.50 -8.77 6.11
CA LEU A 167 10.29 -7.54 6.10
C LEU A 167 9.42 -6.30 5.94
N ARG A 168 8.48 -6.34 4.98
CA ARG A 168 7.52 -5.25 4.76
C ARG A 168 6.75 -4.95 6.05
N GLY A 169 6.12 -5.98 6.64
CA GLY A 169 5.37 -5.83 7.89
C GLY A 169 6.24 -5.26 9.02
N PHE A 170 7.44 -5.81 9.22
CA PHE A 170 8.39 -5.32 10.23
C PHE A 170 8.72 -3.84 10.02
N MET A 171 9.05 -3.43 8.80
CA MET A 171 9.31 -2.02 8.49
C MET A 171 8.08 -1.15 8.76
N SER A 172 6.90 -1.58 8.33
CA SER A 172 5.67 -0.80 8.44
C SER A 172 5.19 -0.63 9.88
N TYR A 173 5.38 -1.63 10.73
CA TYR A 173 5.05 -1.48 12.14
C TYR A 173 6.11 -0.66 12.89
N ILE A 174 7.39 -0.94 12.70
CA ILE A 174 8.45 -0.24 13.43
C ILE A 174 8.57 1.21 12.99
N PHE A 175 8.63 1.48 11.68
CA PHE A 175 8.75 2.83 11.15
C PHE A 175 7.38 3.44 10.91
N GLY A 176 6.51 2.78 10.15
CA GLY A 176 5.22 3.36 9.78
C GLY A 176 4.35 3.70 11.00
N ALA A 177 4.05 2.73 11.86
CA ALA A 177 3.19 2.96 13.02
C ALA A 177 3.82 3.93 14.03
N SER A 178 5.13 3.87 14.27
CA SER A 178 5.82 4.80 15.17
C SER A 178 5.84 6.23 14.62
N LEU A 179 6.03 6.41 13.31
CA LEU A 179 5.95 7.72 12.68
C LEU A 179 4.50 8.26 12.70
N GLY A 180 3.50 7.39 12.53
CA GLY A 180 2.09 7.77 12.52
C GLY A 180 1.55 8.12 13.91
N THR A 181 2.03 7.46 14.96
CA THR A 181 1.55 7.66 16.33
C THR A 181 2.49 8.57 17.13
N SER A 182 3.70 8.11 17.44
CA SER A 182 4.66 8.82 18.30
C SER A 182 5.17 10.11 17.68
N LEU A 183 5.66 10.08 16.43
CA LEU A 183 6.18 11.29 15.79
C LEU A 183 5.07 12.32 15.56
N PHE A 184 3.88 11.87 15.14
CA PHE A 184 2.72 12.75 15.00
C PHE A 184 2.40 13.44 16.33
N GLY A 185 2.37 12.69 17.44
CA GLY A 185 2.10 13.26 18.76
C GLY A 185 3.11 14.34 19.15
N VAL A 186 4.41 14.07 18.99
CA VAL A 186 5.47 15.05 19.26
C VAL A 186 5.32 16.29 18.36
N MET A 187 4.93 16.11 17.10
CA MET A 187 4.71 17.23 16.18
C MET A 187 3.50 18.07 16.58
N VAL A 188 2.42 17.44 17.06
CA VAL A 188 1.24 18.15 17.58
C VAL A 188 1.57 18.89 18.87
N ASP A 189 2.35 18.32 19.77
CA ASP A 189 2.73 18.97 21.03
C ASP A 189 3.60 20.22 20.79
N LYS A 190 4.49 20.18 19.80
CA LYS A 190 5.42 21.30 19.51
C LYS A 190 4.87 22.35 18.54
N LEU A 191 4.17 21.93 17.49
CA LEU A 191 3.75 22.78 16.38
C LEU A 191 2.22 22.90 16.29
N GLY A 192 1.49 22.32 17.23
CA GLY A 192 0.04 22.20 17.20
C GLY A 192 -0.43 21.24 16.11
N TRP A 193 -1.75 21.16 15.93
CA TRP A 193 -2.40 20.31 14.93
C TRP A 193 -1.89 20.54 13.51
N TYR A 194 -1.45 21.76 13.20
CA TYR A 194 -0.82 22.10 11.92
C TYR A 194 0.39 21.21 11.60
N GLY A 195 1.27 20.99 12.57
CA GLY A 195 2.45 20.12 12.41
C GLY A 195 2.08 18.67 12.10
N GLY A 196 1.05 18.15 12.77
CA GLY A 196 0.52 16.81 12.50
C GLY A 196 -0.02 16.66 11.07
N PHE A 197 -0.82 17.61 10.60
CA PHE A 197 -1.32 17.58 9.22
C PHE A 197 -0.22 17.70 8.18
N TYR A 198 0.78 18.58 8.39
CA TYR A 198 1.94 18.68 7.49
C TYR A 198 2.75 17.38 7.45
N LEU A 199 2.90 16.69 8.59
CA LEU A 199 3.57 15.40 8.64
C LEU A 199 2.82 14.34 7.81
N LEU A 200 1.50 14.25 7.94
CA LEU A 200 0.68 13.31 7.15
C LEU A 200 0.72 13.66 5.65
N MET A 201 0.60 14.94 5.31
CA MET A 201 0.69 15.42 3.92
C MET A 201 2.05 15.10 3.31
N GLY A 202 3.15 15.37 4.02
CA GLY A 202 4.50 14.98 3.59
C GLY A 202 4.64 13.48 3.42
N GLY A 203 4.06 12.70 4.33
CA GLY A 203 3.97 11.25 4.25
C GLY A 203 3.28 10.73 2.99
N ILE A 204 2.17 11.34 2.62
CA ILE A 204 1.41 10.98 1.41
C ILE A 204 2.21 11.30 0.16
N VAL A 205 2.86 12.46 0.11
CA VAL A 205 3.73 12.83 -1.03
C VAL A 205 4.88 11.84 -1.16
N CYS A 206 5.56 11.50 -0.06
CA CYS A 206 6.59 10.47 -0.05
C CYS A 206 6.02 9.12 -0.51
N CYS A 207 4.85 8.72 -0.03
CA CYS A 207 4.19 7.50 -0.47
C CYS A 207 3.93 7.48 -1.98
N ILE A 208 3.44 8.58 -2.56
CA ILE A 208 3.19 8.69 -4.00
C ILE A 208 4.50 8.54 -4.78
N LEU A 209 5.57 9.17 -4.31
CA LEU A 209 6.91 9.03 -4.92
C LEU A 209 7.39 7.57 -4.88
N PHE A 210 7.25 6.88 -3.75
CA PHE A 210 7.64 5.47 -3.65
C PHE A 210 6.71 4.54 -4.43
N CYS A 211 5.41 4.85 -4.55
CA CYS A 211 4.49 4.14 -5.42
C CYS A 211 4.89 4.28 -6.89
N TYR A 212 5.33 5.47 -7.29
CA TYR A 212 5.85 5.70 -8.64
C TYR A 212 7.14 4.91 -8.89
N LEU A 213 8.10 4.95 -7.96
CA LEU A 213 9.34 4.16 -8.05
C LEU A 213 9.06 2.64 -8.10
N SER A 214 8.14 2.16 -7.26
CA SER A 214 7.66 0.78 -7.26
C SER A 214 7.01 0.41 -8.59
N HIS A 215 6.20 1.31 -9.17
CA HIS A 215 5.59 1.11 -10.47
C HIS A 215 6.62 0.97 -11.58
N CYS A 216 7.61 1.87 -11.64
CA CYS A 216 8.71 1.79 -12.59
C CYS A 216 9.51 0.49 -12.42
N GLY A 217 9.81 0.11 -11.17
CA GLY A 217 10.50 -1.14 -10.86
C GLY A 217 9.72 -2.39 -11.30
N ALA A 218 8.40 -2.38 -11.15
CA ALA A 218 7.52 -3.44 -11.61
C ALA A 218 7.51 -3.55 -13.14
N LEU A 219 7.37 -2.42 -13.85
CA LEU A 219 7.41 -2.37 -15.32
C LEU A 219 8.74 -2.88 -15.88
N GLU A 220 9.86 -2.56 -15.22
CA GLU A 220 11.17 -3.05 -15.63
C GLU A 220 11.27 -4.58 -15.48
N LEU A 221 10.71 -5.13 -14.39
CA LEU A 221 10.64 -6.59 -14.21
C LEU A 221 9.76 -7.27 -15.27
N GLU A 222 8.63 -6.66 -15.63
CA GLU A 222 7.75 -7.17 -16.69
C GLU A 222 8.50 -7.21 -18.02
N ARG A 223 9.20 -6.14 -18.39
CA ARG A 223 10.00 -6.09 -19.63
C ARG A 223 11.09 -7.16 -19.66
N GLN A 224 11.82 -7.36 -18.56
CA GLN A 224 12.85 -8.39 -18.47
C GLN A 224 12.28 -9.80 -18.63
N ARG A 225 11.10 -10.08 -18.06
CA ARG A 225 10.41 -11.36 -18.26
C ARG A 225 9.99 -11.57 -19.71
N HIS A 226 9.45 -10.53 -20.36
CA HIS A 226 9.07 -10.61 -21.77
C HIS A 226 10.29 -10.82 -22.68
N ALA A 227 11.40 -10.12 -22.41
CA ALA A 227 12.64 -10.30 -23.17
C ALA A 227 13.19 -11.74 -23.03
N LEU A 228 13.23 -12.27 -21.81
CA LEU A 228 13.67 -13.66 -21.56
C LEU A 228 12.76 -14.69 -22.24
N HIS A 229 11.44 -14.48 -22.19
CA HIS A 229 10.49 -15.37 -22.84
C HIS A 229 10.67 -15.39 -24.36
N ASN A 230 10.82 -14.21 -24.98
CA ASN A 230 11.06 -14.09 -26.42
C ASN A 230 12.38 -14.75 -26.82
N GLN A 231 13.43 -14.60 -26.01
CA GLN A 231 14.73 -15.24 -26.26
C GLN A 231 14.61 -16.77 -26.20
N ASN A 232 13.92 -17.31 -25.19
CA ASN A 232 13.69 -18.75 -25.08
C ASN A 232 12.84 -19.30 -26.23
N SER A 233 11.82 -18.56 -26.69
CA SER A 233 11.00 -18.99 -27.83
C SER A 233 11.79 -19.01 -29.15
N LEU A 234 12.72 -18.07 -29.35
CA LEU A 234 13.59 -18.05 -30.51
C LEU A 234 14.57 -19.22 -30.49
N GLN A 235 15.20 -19.50 -29.33
CA GLN A 235 16.09 -20.66 -29.18
C GLN A 235 15.39 -22.01 -29.41
N LEU A 236 14.12 -22.13 -29.05
CA LEU A 236 13.32 -23.33 -29.32
C LEU A 236 12.94 -23.45 -30.80
N ALA A 237 12.69 -22.34 -31.49
CA ALA A 237 12.41 -22.32 -32.92
C ALA A 237 13.65 -22.64 -33.77
N ASP A 238 14.84 -22.19 -33.36
CA ASP A 238 16.11 -22.49 -34.04
C ASP A 238 16.58 -23.95 -33.81
N ALA A 239 16.02 -24.64 -32.82
CA ALA A 239 16.35 -26.03 -32.48
C ALA A 239 15.45 -27.08 -33.19
N GLN A 240 14.49 -26.65 -34.01
CA GLN A 240 13.58 -27.51 -34.78
C GLN A 240 13.93 -27.49 -36.28
#